data_AF-A0A3S1AHR8-F1
#
_entry.id   AF-A0A3S1AHR8-F1
#
_cell.length_a   1.000
_cell.length_b   1.000
_cell.length_c   1.000
_cell.angle_alpha   90.00
_cell.angle_beta   90.00
_cell.angle_gamma   90.00
#
_symmetry.space_group_name_H-M   'P 1'
#
loop_
_entity.id
_entity.type
_entity.pdbx_description
1 polymer ?
#
loop_
_entity_poly.entity_id
_entity_poly.type
_entity_poly.pdbx_seq_one_letter_code
_entity_poly.pdbx_strand_id
1 'polypeptide(L)'
;MQSISIELPRIDSEGKNQYLQENTAPSDNYDIAEKQFVQLLAVENLDKQLNINPDIATYFEFALATALTAAYDGAEDYQAHRFLQRILYRINRLYLFWYDDLQNYENERSLYLQRVRNSIETAWQKWELAQIDVESLQKLDVKQALIDRVAYDLNPEISEGSRYIREEMSVEGYKHLLAIGSFDGLVEGSRLSRILGGTANPIQCTLVKVLLEEYGNGRFNRKHSTYFAAMLSEFDMNTEPEGYFDLVPWEVLACANHNFLTTERKRYYLRYSGALTYFEVAGPSAYRNYLTAAQRLNLSDAAMGYWELHIREDERHGQWMLDDVALPLAELYPNNAWELLLGYDQEKLMGDRAAEAVVKSIRQAETPVRAG
;
A
#
# COMPACT_ATOMS: atom_id res chain seq x y z
N MET A 1 5.59 20.32 -18.61
CA MET A 1 5.94 19.37 -17.53
C MET A 1 7.37 19.63 -17.16
N GLN A 2 7.61 20.40 -16.11
CA GLN A 2 8.88 20.35 -15.40
C GLN A 2 8.63 19.35 -14.28
N SER A 3 9.15 18.13 -14.45
CA SER A 3 9.18 17.11 -13.42
C SER A 3 10.08 17.62 -12.29
N ILE A 4 9.52 17.85 -11.11
CA ILE A 4 10.34 17.97 -9.91
C ILE A 4 10.67 16.54 -9.51
N SER A 5 11.83 16.08 -9.97
CA SER A 5 12.43 14.82 -9.54
C SER A 5 12.55 14.82 -8.02
N ILE A 6 12.11 13.75 -7.37
CA ILE A 6 12.62 13.41 -6.03
C ILE A 6 14.08 13.01 -6.27
N GLU A 7 14.97 14.00 -6.26
CA GLU A 7 16.42 13.76 -6.31
C GLU A 7 16.80 13.04 -5.02
N LEU A 8 17.18 11.77 -5.15
CA LEU A 8 17.92 11.08 -4.10
C LEU A 8 19.28 11.78 -3.98
N PRO A 9 19.64 12.38 -2.84
CA PRO A 9 20.90 13.10 -2.70
C PRO A 9 22.07 12.12 -2.94
N ARG A 10 22.80 12.33 -4.04
CA ARG A 10 23.98 11.54 -4.39
C ARG A 10 25.18 12.04 -3.62
N ILE A 11 25.97 11.11 -3.10
CA ILE A 11 27.29 11.42 -2.54
C ILE A 11 28.30 11.20 -3.66
N ASP A 12 28.92 12.28 -4.13
CA ASP A 12 30.09 12.20 -5.00
C ASP A 12 31.20 11.43 -4.25
N SER A 13 31.86 10.50 -4.93
CA SER A 13 32.85 9.57 -4.39
C SER A 13 34.13 10.21 -3.82
N GLU A 14 34.16 11.53 -3.64
CA GLU A 14 35.27 12.29 -3.04
C GLU A 14 34.85 13.22 -1.86
N GLY A 15 33.59 13.20 -1.43
CA GLY A 15 33.11 13.98 -0.28
C GLY A 15 33.40 13.30 1.06
N LYS A 16 34.37 13.80 1.82
CA LYS A 16 34.66 13.35 3.20
C LYS A 16 33.38 13.31 4.04
N ASN A 17 33.08 12.13 4.59
CA ASN A 17 32.06 11.85 5.60
C ASN A 17 32.21 12.79 6.80
N GLN A 18 31.48 13.91 6.84
CA GLN A 18 31.57 14.91 7.91
C GLN A 18 30.47 14.77 8.98
N TYR A 19 29.74 13.66 9.02
CA TYR A 19 28.69 13.42 10.03
C TYR A 19 29.01 12.36 11.09
N LEU A 20 30.25 11.87 11.16
CA LEU A 20 30.68 10.99 12.24
C LEU A 20 31.37 11.80 13.34
N GLN A 21 30.62 12.61 14.08
CA GLN A 21 30.98 13.03 15.45
C GLN A 21 29.84 13.81 16.10
N GLU A 22 28.84 13.09 16.60
CA GLU A 22 28.11 13.51 17.80
C GLU A 22 27.59 12.26 18.51
N ASN A 23 28.05 12.08 19.75
CA ASN A 23 27.67 10.97 20.62
C ASN A 23 26.21 11.09 21.05
N THR A 24 25.27 10.69 20.19
CA THR A 24 23.90 10.37 20.59
C THR A 24 23.74 8.87 20.65
N ALA A 25 23.33 8.35 21.81
CA ALA A 25 22.98 6.94 21.97
C ALA A 25 21.94 6.53 20.90
N PRO A 26 22.11 5.38 20.24
CA PRO A 26 21.23 4.97 19.16
C PRO A 26 19.99 4.26 19.76
N SER A 27 18.88 4.98 19.87
CA SER A 27 17.56 4.34 20.01
C SER A 27 16.39 5.17 19.48
N ASP A 28 16.54 6.49 19.24
CA ASP A 28 15.35 7.36 19.10
C ASP A 28 15.28 8.17 17.80
N ASN A 29 16.03 7.83 16.75
CA ASN A 29 15.95 8.59 15.50
C ASN A 29 15.86 7.73 14.23
N TYR A 30 14.72 7.05 14.11
CA TYR A 30 14.35 6.34 12.88
C TYR A 30 14.37 7.24 11.64
N ASP A 31 14.16 8.56 11.76
CA ASP A 31 14.28 9.48 10.63
C ASP A 31 15.72 9.59 10.12
N ILE A 32 16.73 9.57 11.00
CA ILE A 32 18.15 9.53 10.59
C ILE A 32 18.45 8.19 9.90
N ALA A 33 17.97 7.09 10.45
CA ALA A 33 18.19 5.76 9.87
C ALA A 33 17.53 5.63 8.49
N GLU A 34 16.33 6.19 8.31
CA GLU A 34 15.67 6.24 7.02
C GLU A 34 16.44 7.10 6.01
N LYS A 35 16.94 8.28 6.44
CA LYS A 35 17.79 9.12 5.58
C LYS A 35 19.06 8.40 5.14
N GLN A 36 19.70 7.65 6.04
CA GLN A 36 20.85 6.83 5.67
C GLN A 36 20.44 5.73 4.67
N PHE A 37 19.30 5.07 4.86
CA PHE A 37 18.81 4.08 3.91
C PHE A 37 18.56 4.67 2.51
N VAL A 38 17.98 5.86 2.45
CA VAL A 38 17.79 6.62 1.19
C VAL A 38 19.14 6.90 0.52
N GLN A 39 20.18 7.25 1.30
CA GLN A 39 21.54 7.40 0.77
C GLN A 39 22.10 6.07 0.26
N LEU A 40 21.92 4.96 1.00
CA LEU A 40 22.34 3.63 0.56
C LEU A 40 21.69 3.23 -0.77
N LEU A 41 20.39 3.51 -0.96
CA LEU A 41 19.71 3.25 -2.23
C LEU A 41 20.32 4.00 -3.42
N ALA A 42 20.92 5.17 -3.18
CA ALA A 42 21.57 6.01 -4.19
C ALA A 42 23.04 5.67 -4.43
N VAL A 43 23.62 4.72 -3.68
CA VAL A 43 25.01 4.29 -3.86
C VAL A 43 25.12 3.45 -5.13
N GLU A 44 25.98 3.88 -6.06
CA GLU A 44 26.33 3.12 -7.27
C GLU A 44 26.91 1.76 -6.88
N ASN A 45 26.32 0.69 -7.40
CA ASN A 45 26.66 -0.70 -7.11
C ASN A 45 26.76 -0.99 -5.60
N LEU A 46 25.65 -0.79 -4.88
CA LEU A 46 25.57 -0.85 -3.41
C LEU A 46 26.25 -2.09 -2.81
N ASP A 47 26.02 -3.29 -3.37
CA ASP A 47 26.62 -4.52 -2.85
C ASP A 47 28.15 -4.51 -2.93
N LYS A 48 28.73 -3.97 -4.01
CA LYS A 48 30.19 -3.82 -4.13
C LYS A 48 30.72 -2.84 -3.08
N GLN A 49 30.03 -1.72 -2.87
CA GLN A 49 30.46 -0.71 -1.90
C GLN A 49 30.38 -1.23 -0.47
N LEU A 50 29.34 -1.99 -0.11
CA LEU A 50 29.22 -2.64 1.20
C LEU A 50 30.31 -3.70 1.42
N ASN A 51 30.77 -4.38 0.38
CA ASN A 51 31.90 -5.31 0.49
C ASN A 51 33.24 -4.59 0.73
N ILE A 52 33.40 -3.36 0.24
CA ILE A 52 34.60 -2.53 0.44
C ILE A 52 34.56 -1.85 1.81
N ASN A 53 33.42 -1.28 2.17
CA ASN A 53 33.21 -0.52 3.38
C ASN A 53 31.84 -0.84 3.98
N PRO A 54 31.73 -1.87 4.86
CA PRO A 54 30.45 -2.24 5.48
C PRO A 54 29.93 -1.16 6.44
N ASP A 55 30.80 -0.28 6.95
CA ASP A 55 30.45 0.73 7.95
C ASP A 55 29.42 1.76 7.44
N ILE A 56 29.27 1.90 6.11
CA ILE A 56 28.28 2.80 5.50
C ILE A 56 26.84 2.42 5.86
N ALA A 57 26.57 1.17 6.27
CA ALA A 57 25.25 0.68 6.63
C ALA A 57 25.05 0.40 8.13
N THR A 58 26.09 0.47 8.96
CA THR A 58 26.04 0.00 10.36
C THR A 58 24.97 0.67 11.20
N TYR A 59 24.81 1.99 11.08
CA TYR A 59 23.80 2.71 11.86
C TYR A 59 22.37 2.30 11.48
N PHE A 60 22.09 2.18 10.17
CA PHE A 60 20.82 1.71 9.65
C PHE A 60 20.55 0.26 10.07
N GLU A 61 21.54 -0.65 9.95
CA GLU A 61 21.38 -2.05 10.36
C GLU A 61 21.09 -2.18 11.86
N PHE A 62 21.73 -1.35 12.69
CA PHE A 62 21.44 -1.29 14.12
C PHE A 62 20.00 -0.83 14.37
N ALA A 63 19.57 0.29 13.76
CA ALA A 63 18.21 0.81 13.90
C ALA A 63 17.15 -0.17 13.38
N LEU A 64 17.44 -0.88 12.28
CA LEU A 64 16.61 -1.95 11.73
C LEU A 64 16.41 -3.07 12.74
N ALA A 65 17.49 -3.57 13.35
CA ALA A 65 17.40 -4.63 14.35
C ALA A 65 16.59 -4.19 15.58
N THR A 66 16.81 -2.98 16.08
CA THR A 66 16.03 -2.41 17.20
C THR A 66 14.56 -2.26 16.85
N ALA A 67 14.24 -1.74 15.66
CA ALA A 67 12.88 -1.53 15.21
C ALA A 67 12.12 -2.86 15.06
N LEU A 68 12.76 -3.91 14.54
CA LEU A 68 12.13 -5.23 14.40
C LEU A 68 11.65 -5.78 15.75
N THR A 69 12.47 -5.67 16.79
CA THR A 69 12.09 -6.07 18.16
C THR A 69 11.01 -5.15 18.73
N ALA A 70 11.14 -3.83 18.56
CA ALA A 70 10.19 -2.86 19.10
C ALA A 70 8.79 -2.98 18.48
N ALA A 71 8.71 -3.23 17.16
CA ALA A 71 7.45 -3.39 16.45
C ALA A 71 6.78 -4.75 16.72
N TYR A 72 7.54 -5.85 16.69
CA TYR A 72 6.94 -7.19 16.59
C TYR A 72 7.16 -8.13 17.78
N ASP A 73 8.11 -7.84 18.67
CA ASP A 73 8.41 -8.67 19.85
C ASP A 73 8.04 -7.97 21.19
N GLY A 74 7.57 -6.72 21.14
CA GLY A 74 7.32 -5.86 22.30
C GLY A 74 5.95 -5.18 22.32
N ALA A 75 5.87 -4.00 22.96
CA ALA A 75 4.68 -3.15 22.99
C ALA A 75 4.60 -2.34 21.68
N GLU A 76 3.93 -2.89 20.66
CA GLU A 76 3.52 -2.29 19.37
C GLU A 76 3.93 -0.81 19.16
N ASP A 77 5.22 -0.58 18.88
CA ASP A 77 5.77 0.77 18.72
C ASP A 77 5.43 1.35 17.33
N TYR A 78 4.52 2.32 17.31
CA TYR A 78 4.06 3.01 16.09
C TYR A 78 5.21 3.62 15.26
N GLN A 79 6.26 4.14 15.89
CA GLN A 79 7.39 4.74 15.18
C GLN A 79 8.25 3.66 14.53
N ALA A 80 8.45 2.53 15.23
CA ALA A 80 9.14 1.37 14.68
C ALA A 80 8.37 0.78 13.49
N HIS A 81 7.05 0.62 13.61
CA HIS A 81 6.19 0.20 12.50
C HIS A 81 6.32 1.13 11.29
N ARG A 82 6.20 2.44 11.51
CA ARG A 82 6.33 3.44 10.43
C ARG A 82 7.68 3.37 9.75
N PHE A 83 8.77 3.30 10.52
CA PHE A 83 10.12 3.14 9.98
C PHE A 83 10.22 1.91 9.09
N LEU A 84 9.88 0.72 9.62
CA LEU A 84 9.98 -0.54 8.90
C LEU A 84 9.15 -0.55 7.61
N GLN A 85 7.92 -0.04 7.65
CA GLN A 85 7.05 0.00 6.47
C GLN A 85 7.53 1.01 5.42
N ARG A 86 8.16 2.11 5.82
CA ARG A 86 8.79 3.06 4.88
C ARG A 86 10.03 2.48 4.22
N ILE A 87 10.88 1.77 4.97
CA ILE A 87 12.03 1.04 4.40
C ILE A 87 11.55 -0.01 3.40
N LEU A 88 10.56 -0.82 3.79
CA LEU A 88 10.00 -1.85 2.95
C LEU A 88 9.38 -1.28 1.67
N TYR A 89 8.63 -0.18 1.77
CA TYR A 89 8.07 0.50 0.60
C TYR A 89 9.16 1.05 -0.33
N ARG A 90 10.22 1.66 0.21
CA ARG A 90 11.34 2.18 -0.60
C ARG A 90 12.09 1.08 -1.35
N ILE A 91 12.08 -0.16 -0.87
CA ILE A 91 12.58 -1.32 -1.63
C ILE A 91 11.54 -1.73 -2.67
N ASN A 92 10.28 -1.86 -2.26
CA ASN A 92 9.20 -2.34 -3.11
C ASN A 92 8.88 -1.40 -4.27
N ARG A 93 9.09 -0.08 -4.14
CA ARG A 93 8.89 0.88 -5.24
C ARG A 93 9.76 0.56 -6.46
N LEU A 94 10.90 -0.10 -6.27
CA LEU A 94 11.80 -0.52 -7.37
C LEU A 94 11.17 -1.59 -8.27
N TYR A 95 10.07 -2.21 -7.85
CA TYR A 95 9.30 -3.12 -8.69
C TYR A 95 8.43 -2.41 -9.73
N LEU A 96 8.19 -1.11 -9.56
CA LEU A 96 7.40 -0.28 -10.47
C LEU A 96 8.32 0.65 -11.25
N PHE A 97 7.80 1.19 -12.36
CA PHE A 97 8.52 2.17 -13.16
C PHE A 97 7.86 3.55 -13.04
N TRP A 98 8.64 4.55 -12.63
CA TRP A 98 8.18 5.87 -12.20
C TRP A 98 8.48 6.98 -13.21
N TYR A 99 9.14 6.67 -14.33
CA TYR A 99 9.57 7.65 -15.34
C TYR A 99 10.50 8.75 -14.78
N ASP A 100 11.26 8.42 -13.74
CA ASP A 100 12.32 9.22 -13.15
C ASP A 100 13.72 8.81 -13.68
N ASP A 101 14.80 9.28 -13.06
CA ASP A 101 16.17 8.95 -13.47
C ASP A 101 16.41 7.43 -13.40
N LEU A 102 16.88 6.85 -14.51
CA LEU A 102 17.18 5.42 -14.63
C LEU A 102 18.21 4.91 -13.60
N GLN A 103 19.06 5.81 -13.07
CA GLN A 103 20.01 5.47 -12.01
C GLN A 103 19.31 5.10 -10.69
N ASN A 104 18.06 5.52 -10.48
CA ASN A 104 17.29 5.17 -9.29
C ASN A 104 16.96 3.65 -9.22
N TYR A 105 17.10 2.92 -10.33
CA TYR A 105 16.84 1.47 -10.41
C TYR A 105 18.10 0.62 -10.32
N GLU A 106 19.29 1.24 -10.20
CA GLU A 106 20.57 0.52 -10.26
C GLU A 106 20.66 -0.64 -9.25
N ASN A 107 20.07 -0.43 -8.07
CA ASN A 107 20.09 -1.38 -6.97
C ASN A 107 18.88 -2.32 -6.93
N GLU A 108 18.00 -2.37 -7.95
CA GLU A 108 16.78 -3.20 -7.96
C GLU A 108 17.04 -4.70 -7.72
N ARG A 109 18.26 -5.18 -8.04
CA ARG A 109 18.69 -6.58 -7.85
C ARG A 109 19.64 -6.78 -6.68
N SER A 110 19.83 -5.77 -5.84
CA SER A 110 20.80 -5.82 -4.75
C SER A 110 20.53 -6.96 -3.77
N LEU A 111 21.56 -7.73 -3.42
CA LEU A 111 21.44 -8.81 -2.42
C LEU A 111 21.26 -8.25 -1.02
N TYR A 112 21.89 -7.12 -0.74
CA TYR A 112 21.70 -6.37 0.49
C TYR A 112 20.24 -5.94 0.67
N LEU A 113 19.62 -5.30 -0.34
CA LEU A 113 18.23 -4.88 -0.25
C LEU A 113 17.27 -6.07 -0.12
N GLN A 114 17.56 -7.18 -0.82
CA GLN A 114 16.79 -8.42 -0.64
C GLN A 114 16.87 -8.95 0.79
N ARG A 115 18.05 -8.90 1.43
CA ARG A 115 18.25 -9.26 2.84
C ARG A 115 17.42 -8.38 3.77
N VAL A 116 17.50 -7.06 3.60
CA VAL A 116 16.71 -6.09 4.40
C VAL A 116 15.22 -6.36 4.26
N ARG A 117 14.71 -6.46 3.03
CA ARG A 117 13.31 -6.79 2.75
C ARG A 117 12.89 -8.08 3.45
N ASN A 118 13.64 -9.16 3.24
CA ASN A 118 13.30 -10.47 3.80
C ASN A 118 13.30 -10.46 5.34
N SER A 119 14.20 -9.72 5.98
CA SER A 119 14.21 -9.56 7.45
C SER A 119 12.95 -8.87 7.95
N ILE A 120 12.52 -7.78 7.30
CA ILE A 120 11.29 -7.06 7.65
C ILE A 120 10.07 -7.95 7.39
N GLU A 121 9.93 -8.50 6.18
CA GLU A 121 8.79 -9.34 5.80
C GLU A 121 8.65 -10.57 6.69
N THR A 122 9.75 -11.22 7.09
CA THR A 122 9.69 -12.43 7.93
C THR A 122 9.13 -12.11 9.31
N ALA A 123 9.65 -11.08 9.98
CA ALA A 123 9.17 -10.69 11.30
C ALA A 123 7.74 -10.16 11.24
N TRP A 124 7.45 -9.30 10.27
CA TRP A 124 6.15 -8.69 10.09
C TRP A 124 5.06 -9.72 9.73
N GLN A 125 5.33 -10.65 8.82
CA GLN A 125 4.34 -11.68 8.47
C GLN A 125 4.06 -12.66 9.61
N LYS A 126 5.06 -12.94 10.46
CA LYS A 126 4.83 -13.71 11.69
C LYS A 126 3.87 -12.96 12.61
N TRP A 127 4.04 -11.65 12.76
CA TRP A 127 3.15 -10.80 13.56
C TRP A 127 1.73 -10.72 12.96
N GLU A 128 1.59 -10.48 11.65
CA GLU A 128 0.27 -10.42 11.00
C GLU A 128 -0.49 -11.76 11.08
N LEU A 129 0.19 -12.88 10.86
CA LEU A 129 -0.44 -14.20 10.94
C LEU A 129 -0.87 -14.58 12.37
N ALA A 130 -0.22 -14.01 13.40
CA ALA A 130 -0.63 -14.23 14.79
C ALA A 130 -1.98 -13.59 15.13
N GLN A 131 -2.46 -12.67 14.29
CA GLN A 131 -3.75 -11.98 14.47
C GLN A 131 -4.93 -12.77 13.88
N ILE A 132 -4.68 -13.89 13.17
CA ILE A 132 -5.70 -14.67 12.46
C ILE A 132 -5.65 -16.13 12.91
N ASP A 133 -6.80 -16.71 13.21
CA ASP A 133 -6.93 -18.14 13.48
C ASP A 133 -6.88 -18.95 12.16
N VAL A 134 -5.66 -19.15 11.67
CA VAL A 134 -5.40 -19.91 10.43
C VAL A 134 -5.89 -21.35 10.53
N GLU A 135 -5.82 -21.97 11.71
CA GLU A 135 -6.28 -23.36 11.91
C GLU A 135 -7.80 -23.48 11.75
N SER A 136 -8.55 -22.46 12.20
CA SER A 136 -9.99 -22.40 11.99
C SER A 136 -10.32 -22.22 10.50
N LEU A 137 -9.63 -21.31 9.80
CA LEU A 137 -9.82 -21.09 8.35
C LEU A 137 -9.64 -22.36 7.52
N GLN A 138 -8.64 -23.18 7.87
CA GLN A 138 -8.35 -24.44 7.18
C GLN A 138 -9.46 -25.50 7.31
N LYS A 139 -10.39 -25.35 8.26
CA LYS A 139 -11.49 -26.30 8.52
C LYS A 139 -12.81 -25.88 7.87
N LEU A 140 -12.89 -24.69 7.28
CA LEU A 140 -14.12 -24.15 6.70
C LEU A 140 -14.43 -24.77 5.33
N ASP A 141 -15.72 -24.81 4.98
CA ASP A 141 -16.11 -24.92 3.57
C ASP A 141 -15.76 -23.60 2.87
N VAL A 142 -14.67 -23.61 2.12
CA VAL A 142 -14.11 -22.40 1.52
C VAL A 142 -15.08 -21.70 0.57
N LYS A 143 -15.85 -22.45 -0.22
CA LYS A 143 -16.76 -21.83 -1.19
C LYS A 143 -17.90 -21.11 -0.48
N GLN A 144 -18.53 -21.78 0.48
CA GLN A 144 -19.61 -21.17 1.25
C GLN A 144 -19.07 -19.98 2.07
N ALA A 145 -17.90 -20.13 2.67
CA ALA A 145 -17.26 -19.08 3.46
C ALA A 145 -16.87 -17.84 2.64
N LEU A 146 -16.53 -17.99 1.35
CA LEU A 146 -16.33 -16.86 0.42
C LEU A 146 -17.66 -16.18 0.09
N ILE A 147 -18.70 -16.95 -0.24
CA ILE A 147 -20.03 -16.42 -0.56
C ILE A 147 -20.59 -15.61 0.61
N ASP A 148 -20.48 -16.14 1.84
CA ASP A 148 -20.99 -15.49 3.04
C ASP A 148 -20.24 -14.16 3.34
N ARG A 149 -18.91 -14.16 3.16
CA ARG A 149 -18.08 -12.95 3.31
C ARG A 149 -18.45 -11.89 2.29
N VAL A 150 -18.53 -12.26 1.01
CA VAL A 150 -18.89 -11.33 -0.07
C VAL A 150 -20.29 -10.76 0.16
N ALA A 151 -21.25 -11.59 0.55
CA ALA A 151 -22.61 -11.12 0.84
C ALA A 151 -22.65 -10.09 1.98
N TYR A 152 -21.82 -10.27 3.01
CA TYR A 152 -21.69 -9.32 4.12
C TYR A 152 -20.98 -8.02 3.69
N ASP A 153 -19.82 -8.14 3.03
CA ASP A 153 -18.95 -7.00 2.71
C ASP A 153 -19.43 -6.18 1.49
N LEU A 154 -20.39 -6.70 0.71
CA LEU A 154 -21.04 -5.94 -0.35
C LEU A 154 -21.82 -4.74 0.20
N ASN A 155 -22.43 -4.90 1.39
CA ASN A 155 -23.23 -3.86 2.06
C ASN A 155 -22.99 -3.90 3.59
N PRO A 156 -21.78 -3.55 4.06
CA PRO A 156 -21.46 -3.62 5.47
C PRO A 156 -22.24 -2.54 6.26
N GLU A 157 -22.40 -2.77 7.55
CA GLU A 157 -22.94 -1.75 8.45
C GLU A 157 -22.01 -0.51 8.47
N ILE A 158 -22.61 0.68 8.58
CA ILE A 158 -21.85 1.94 8.64
C ILE A 158 -21.15 2.03 10.00
N SER A 159 -19.83 1.89 10.00
CA SER A 159 -18.96 2.09 11.17
C SER A 159 -18.96 3.56 11.63
N GLU A 160 -18.48 3.82 12.85
CA GLU A 160 -18.34 5.18 13.38
C GLU A 160 -17.41 6.05 12.50
N GLY A 161 -16.29 5.48 12.04
CA GLY A 161 -15.36 6.16 11.13
C GLY A 161 -16.01 6.53 9.80
N SER A 162 -16.74 5.59 9.19
CA SER A 162 -17.49 5.84 7.95
C SER A 162 -18.59 6.89 8.14
N ARG A 163 -19.26 6.90 9.30
CA ARG A 163 -20.24 7.93 9.65
C ARG A 163 -19.60 9.31 9.74
N TYR A 164 -18.47 9.43 10.44
CA TYR A 164 -17.72 10.68 10.52
C TYR A 164 -17.31 11.20 9.12
N ILE A 165 -16.74 10.33 8.28
CA ILE A 165 -16.35 10.69 6.90
C ILE A 165 -17.56 11.25 6.14
N ARG A 166 -18.68 10.52 6.19
CA ARG A 166 -19.90 10.84 5.46
C ARG A 166 -20.55 12.14 5.94
N GLU A 167 -20.70 12.28 7.26
CA GLU A 167 -21.63 13.24 7.88
C GLU A 167 -20.92 14.47 8.46
N GLU A 168 -19.63 14.36 8.80
CA GLU A 168 -18.91 15.38 9.60
C GLU A 168 -17.67 15.95 8.91
N MET A 169 -16.91 15.16 8.15
CA MET A 169 -15.62 15.56 7.54
C MET A 169 -15.68 16.91 6.80
N SER A 170 -14.72 17.79 7.04
CA SER A 170 -14.63 19.11 6.41
C SER A 170 -13.99 19.04 5.02
N VAL A 171 -13.94 20.18 4.31
CA VAL A 171 -13.20 20.28 3.04
C VAL A 171 -11.70 20.06 3.25
N GLU A 172 -11.12 20.57 4.35
CA GLU A 172 -9.71 20.31 4.66
C GLU A 172 -9.48 18.83 4.99
N GLY A 173 -10.43 18.21 5.70
CA GLY A 173 -10.40 16.77 5.93
C GLY A 173 -10.50 15.95 4.64
N TYR A 174 -11.33 16.39 3.68
CA TYR A 174 -11.43 15.79 2.36
C TYR A 174 -10.11 15.90 1.57
N LYS A 175 -9.47 17.07 1.58
CA LYS A 175 -8.14 17.26 0.97
C LYS A 175 -7.09 16.37 1.64
N HIS A 176 -7.15 16.21 2.96
CA HIS A 176 -6.25 15.32 3.69
C HIS A 176 -6.48 13.83 3.33
N LEU A 177 -7.73 13.43 3.17
CA LEU A 177 -8.09 12.11 2.63
C LEU A 177 -7.51 11.91 1.22
N LEU A 178 -7.66 12.89 0.32
CA LEU A 178 -7.08 12.82 -1.03
C LEU A 178 -5.56 12.72 -1.00
N ALA A 179 -4.89 13.46 -0.12
CA ALA A 179 -3.44 13.42 0.04
C ALA A 179 -2.94 12.03 0.47
N ILE A 180 -3.63 11.37 1.41
CA ILE A 180 -3.27 10.01 1.81
C ILE A 180 -3.65 9.02 0.69
N GLY A 181 -4.85 9.14 0.12
CA GLY A 181 -5.36 8.26 -0.92
C GLY A 181 -4.56 8.31 -2.23
N SER A 182 -3.91 9.43 -2.53
CA SER A 182 -3.06 9.58 -3.72
C SER A 182 -1.87 8.63 -3.73
N PHE A 183 -1.48 8.12 -2.56
CA PHE A 183 -0.43 7.12 -2.42
C PHE A 183 -0.70 5.86 -3.26
N ASP A 184 -1.97 5.44 -3.36
CA ASP A 184 -2.37 4.30 -4.19
C ASP A 184 -3.13 4.72 -5.44
N GLY A 185 -4.05 5.68 -5.34
CA GLY A 185 -4.92 6.08 -6.45
C GLY A 185 -4.17 6.58 -7.68
N LEU A 186 -2.97 7.15 -7.52
CA LEU A 186 -2.14 7.60 -8.65
C LEU A 186 -1.40 6.45 -9.37
N VAL A 187 -1.23 5.31 -8.71
CA VAL A 187 -0.50 4.13 -9.23
C VAL A 187 -1.40 2.90 -9.38
N GLU A 188 -2.69 3.06 -9.24
CA GLU A 188 -3.70 2.01 -9.34
C GLU A 188 -3.56 1.12 -10.58
N GLY A 189 -3.89 -0.16 -10.39
CA GLY A 189 -3.75 -1.22 -11.39
C GLY A 189 -2.32 -1.78 -11.51
N SER A 190 -1.29 -1.05 -11.05
CA SER A 190 0.11 -1.49 -11.15
C SER A 190 0.36 -2.83 -10.46
N ARG A 191 -0.35 -3.10 -9.36
CA ARG A 191 -0.14 -4.31 -8.56
C ARG A 191 -0.73 -5.56 -9.24
N LEU A 192 -1.95 -5.46 -9.76
CA LEU A 192 -2.60 -6.54 -10.51
C LEU A 192 -1.76 -6.98 -11.72
N SER A 193 -1.07 -6.05 -12.38
CA SER A 193 -0.18 -6.36 -13.51
C SER A 193 0.88 -7.43 -13.19
N ARG A 194 1.30 -7.54 -11.92
CA ARG A 194 2.41 -8.39 -11.47
C ARG A 194 2.06 -9.87 -11.33
N ILE A 195 0.77 -10.19 -11.32
CA ILE A 195 0.28 -11.58 -11.22
C ILE A 195 -0.21 -12.15 -12.55
N LEU A 196 -0.19 -11.36 -13.63
CA LEU A 196 -0.72 -11.76 -14.94
C LEU A 196 0.31 -12.50 -15.82
N GLY A 197 1.59 -12.56 -15.42
CA GLY A 197 2.58 -13.35 -16.14
C GLY A 197 2.35 -14.86 -15.95
N GLY A 198 2.18 -15.61 -17.03
CA GLY A 198 1.99 -17.06 -16.97
C GLY A 198 1.20 -17.64 -18.14
N THR A 199 0.65 -18.84 -17.96
CA THR A 199 -0.17 -19.53 -18.96
C THR A 199 -1.64 -19.11 -18.88
N ALA A 200 -2.23 -18.76 -20.03
CA ALA A 200 -3.64 -18.37 -20.14
C ALA A 200 -4.60 -19.47 -19.68
N ASN A 201 -5.59 -19.08 -18.87
CA ASN A 201 -6.77 -19.84 -18.51
C ASN A 201 -7.95 -18.85 -18.29
N PRO A 202 -9.19 -19.32 -18.11
CA PRO A 202 -10.35 -18.42 -17.92
C PRO A 202 -10.17 -17.41 -16.77
N ILE A 203 -9.62 -17.85 -15.63
CA ILE A 203 -9.34 -17.00 -14.46
C ILE A 203 -8.37 -15.87 -14.83
N GLN A 204 -7.26 -16.19 -15.51
CA GLN A 204 -6.28 -15.20 -15.95
C GLN A 204 -6.89 -14.23 -16.97
N CYS A 205 -7.75 -14.70 -17.88
CA CYS A 205 -8.47 -13.83 -18.81
C CYS A 205 -9.40 -12.85 -18.08
N THR A 206 -10.08 -13.27 -17.00
CA THR A 206 -10.89 -12.38 -16.16
C THR A 206 -10.03 -11.34 -15.45
N LEU A 207 -8.90 -11.74 -14.87
CA LEU A 207 -7.98 -10.80 -14.21
C LEU A 207 -7.36 -9.79 -15.19
N VAL A 208 -7.06 -10.21 -16.43
CA VAL A 208 -6.64 -9.30 -17.51
C VAL A 208 -7.74 -8.31 -17.86
N LYS A 209 -9.01 -8.76 -17.88
CA LYS A 209 -10.16 -7.89 -18.13
C LYS A 209 -10.31 -6.82 -17.05
N VAL A 210 -10.21 -7.19 -15.78
CA VAL A 210 -10.19 -6.23 -14.65
C VAL A 210 -9.07 -5.22 -14.87
N LEU A 211 -7.83 -5.66 -15.10
CA LEU A 211 -6.70 -4.74 -15.35
C LEU A 211 -6.95 -3.79 -16.53
N LEU A 212 -7.54 -4.28 -17.62
CA LEU A 212 -7.84 -3.44 -18.78
C LEU A 212 -8.85 -2.34 -18.43
N GLU A 213 -9.85 -2.63 -17.60
CA GLU A 213 -10.82 -1.64 -17.12
C GLU A 213 -10.13 -0.60 -16.23
N GLU A 214 -9.30 -1.01 -15.26
CA GLU A 214 -8.47 -0.12 -14.42
C GLU A 214 -7.56 0.83 -15.24
N TYR A 215 -7.04 0.33 -16.35
CA TYR A 215 -6.21 1.10 -17.29
C TYR A 215 -7.00 1.91 -18.32
N GLY A 216 -8.31 2.08 -18.13
CA GLY A 216 -9.16 2.85 -19.05
C GLY A 216 -9.19 2.26 -20.46
N ASN A 217 -9.07 0.93 -20.58
CA ASN A 217 -8.85 0.19 -21.81
C ASN A 217 -7.64 0.69 -22.62
N GLY A 218 -6.57 1.07 -21.92
CA GLY A 218 -5.32 1.60 -22.51
C GLY A 218 -5.39 3.07 -22.93
N ARG A 219 -6.48 3.78 -22.63
CA ARG A 219 -6.62 5.21 -22.93
C ARG A 219 -6.25 6.02 -21.70
N PHE A 220 -5.14 6.75 -21.76
CA PHE A 220 -4.63 7.50 -20.61
C PHE A 220 -5.67 8.45 -20.00
N ASN A 221 -6.43 9.17 -20.82
CA ASN A 221 -7.49 10.06 -20.34
C ASN A 221 -8.70 9.35 -19.70
N ARG A 222 -8.74 8.02 -19.72
CA ARG A 222 -9.73 7.17 -19.05
C ARG A 222 -9.12 6.25 -18.00
N LYS A 223 -7.79 6.26 -17.83
CA LYS A 223 -7.16 5.51 -16.74
C LYS A 223 -7.70 6.05 -15.43
N HIS A 224 -8.04 5.18 -14.49
CA HIS A 224 -8.65 5.59 -13.23
C HIS A 224 -7.78 6.62 -12.47
N SER A 225 -6.46 6.41 -12.43
CA SER A 225 -5.51 7.39 -11.85
C SER A 225 -5.56 8.80 -12.47
N THR A 226 -6.04 8.95 -13.71
CA THR A 226 -6.27 10.29 -14.32
C THR A 226 -7.44 11.02 -13.66
N TYR A 227 -8.48 10.28 -13.25
CA TYR A 227 -9.57 10.85 -12.45
C TYR A 227 -9.08 11.24 -11.05
N PHE A 228 -8.21 10.42 -10.44
CA PHE A 228 -7.62 10.76 -9.14
C PHE A 228 -6.76 12.04 -9.21
N ALA A 229 -5.91 12.16 -10.24
CA ALA A 229 -5.13 13.37 -10.49
C ALA A 229 -6.02 14.60 -10.75
N ALA A 230 -7.17 14.43 -11.41
CA ALA A 230 -8.14 15.51 -11.61
C ALA A 230 -8.78 15.97 -10.29
N MET A 231 -9.11 15.05 -9.38
CA MET A 231 -9.60 15.40 -8.04
C MET A 231 -8.59 16.23 -7.26
N LEU A 232 -7.30 15.85 -7.29
CA LEU A 232 -6.23 16.63 -6.66
C LEU A 232 -6.08 18.03 -7.30
N SER A 233 -6.15 18.10 -8.63
CA SER A 233 -6.02 19.36 -9.38
C SER A 233 -7.12 20.37 -9.04
N GLU A 234 -8.34 19.90 -8.75
CA GLU A 234 -9.46 20.77 -8.36
C GLU A 234 -9.18 21.55 -7.06
N PHE A 235 -8.30 21.04 -6.21
CA PHE A 235 -7.88 21.66 -4.96
C PHE A 235 -6.48 22.31 -5.03
N ASP A 236 -5.92 22.48 -6.23
CA ASP A 236 -4.55 22.95 -6.46
C ASP A 236 -3.49 22.11 -5.71
N MET A 237 -3.75 20.80 -5.55
CA MET A 237 -2.87 19.86 -4.85
C MET A 237 -1.79 19.28 -5.77
N ASN A 238 -0.74 18.72 -5.16
CA ASN A 238 0.31 18.02 -5.89
C ASN A 238 -0.26 16.73 -6.51
N THR A 239 -0.12 16.58 -7.83
CA THR A 239 -0.61 15.42 -8.59
C THR A 239 0.46 14.36 -8.84
N GLU A 240 1.70 14.61 -8.41
CA GLU A 240 2.80 13.67 -8.60
C GLU A 240 2.65 12.47 -7.64
N PRO A 241 2.86 11.23 -8.11
CA PRO A 241 2.94 10.05 -7.24
C PRO A 241 3.94 10.27 -6.10
N GLU A 242 3.66 9.69 -4.93
CA GLU A 242 4.48 9.84 -3.71
C GLU A 242 4.57 11.29 -3.16
N GLY A 243 3.87 12.28 -3.73
CA GLY A 243 3.96 13.70 -3.33
C GLY A 243 3.55 14.02 -1.89
N TYR A 244 2.78 13.12 -1.25
CA TYR A 244 2.30 13.24 0.13
C TYR A 244 2.77 12.07 1.01
N PHE A 245 3.84 11.37 0.62
CA PHE A 245 4.33 10.16 1.29
C PHE A 245 4.53 10.31 2.82
N ASP A 246 4.90 11.49 3.29
CA ASP A 246 5.11 11.74 4.72
C ASP A 246 3.83 11.76 5.57
N LEU A 247 2.67 12.03 4.94
CA LEU A 247 1.35 12.00 5.59
C LEU A 247 0.77 10.59 5.72
N VAL A 248 1.30 9.62 4.96
CA VAL A 248 0.73 8.27 4.88
C VAL A 248 0.99 7.51 6.19
N PRO A 249 -0.07 7.07 6.90
CA PRO A 249 0.08 6.24 8.10
C PRO A 249 0.76 4.90 7.79
N TRP A 250 1.43 4.31 8.77
CA TRP A 250 2.14 3.04 8.55
C TRP A 250 1.18 1.90 8.21
N GLU A 251 -0.06 1.98 8.67
CA GLU A 251 -1.13 1.03 8.41
C GLU A 251 -1.48 1.00 6.91
N VAL A 252 -1.52 2.17 6.25
CA VAL A 252 -1.73 2.29 4.80
C VAL A 252 -0.51 1.76 4.02
N LEU A 253 0.71 2.06 4.49
CA LEU A 253 1.94 1.51 3.91
C LEU A 253 1.99 -0.01 4.03
N ALA A 254 1.52 -0.56 5.16
CA ALA A 254 1.42 -1.99 5.40
C ALA A 254 0.49 -2.66 4.38
N CYS A 255 -0.69 -2.09 4.08
CA CYS A 255 -1.57 -2.61 3.02
C CYS A 255 -0.84 -2.68 1.66
N ALA A 256 -0.16 -1.60 1.25
CA ALA A 256 0.58 -1.58 -0.01
C ALA A 256 1.74 -2.60 -0.03
N ASN A 257 2.50 -2.69 1.05
CA ASN A 257 3.62 -3.64 1.16
C ASN A 257 3.14 -5.11 1.20
N HIS A 258 1.99 -5.40 1.80
CA HIS A 258 1.41 -6.75 1.79
C HIS A 258 1.00 -7.17 0.38
N ASN A 259 0.52 -6.20 -0.40
CA ASN A 259 0.19 -6.42 -1.79
C ASN A 259 1.44 -6.70 -2.65
N PHE A 260 2.54 -5.96 -2.45
CA PHE A 260 3.83 -6.31 -3.06
C PHE A 260 4.28 -7.73 -2.69
N LEU A 261 4.24 -8.09 -1.41
CA LEU A 261 4.61 -9.42 -0.95
C LEU A 261 3.79 -10.53 -1.65
N THR A 262 2.47 -10.37 -1.72
CA THR A 262 1.57 -11.40 -2.26
C THR A 262 1.60 -11.48 -3.79
N THR A 263 1.91 -10.38 -4.48
CA THR A 263 2.06 -10.37 -5.94
C THR A 263 3.42 -10.88 -6.40
N GLU A 264 4.49 -10.63 -5.62
CA GLU A 264 5.86 -11.06 -5.93
C GLU A 264 6.15 -12.52 -5.60
N ARG A 265 5.36 -13.12 -4.72
CA ARG A 265 5.52 -14.53 -4.34
C ARG A 265 4.39 -15.36 -4.92
N LYS A 266 4.66 -16.08 -6.02
CA LYS A 266 3.65 -16.91 -6.69
C LYS A 266 3.03 -18.02 -5.81
N ARG A 267 3.69 -18.42 -4.72
CA ARG A 267 3.10 -19.27 -3.66
C ARG A 267 1.87 -18.63 -3.00
N TYR A 268 1.77 -17.31 -3.02
CA TYR A 268 0.66 -16.51 -2.48
C TYR A 268 -0.36 -16.12 -3.55
N TYR A 269 -0.36 -16.72 -4.74
CA TYR A 269 -1.32 -16.41 -5.80
C TYR A 269 -2.79 -16.53 -5.34
N LEU A 270 -3.14 -17.61 -4.62
CA LEU A 270 -4.48 -17.78 -4.03
C LEU A 270 -4.78 -16.70 -3.00
N ARG A 271 -3.80 -16.38 -2.15
CA ARG A 271 -3.92 -15.34 -1.12
C ARG A 271 -4.16 -13.96 -1.74
N TYR A 272 -3.38 -13.59 -2.74
CA TYR A 272 -3.61 -12.35 -3.49
C TYR A 272 -4.99 -12.33 -4.16
N SER A 273 -5.41 -13.45 -4.77
CA SER A 273 -6.72 -13.52 -5.42
C SER A 273 -7.87 -13.34 -4.43
N GLY A 274 -7.74 -13.88 -3.21
CA GLY A 274 -8.68 -13.66 -2.12
C GLY A 274 -8.70 -12.21 -1.62
N ALA A 275 -7.52 -11.60 -1.44
CA ALA A 275 -7.39 -10.19 -1.09
C ALA A 275 -8.03 -9.26 -2.12
N LEU A 276 -7.74 -9.49 -3.42
CA LEU A 276 -8.35 -8.75 -4.51
C LEU A 276 -9.87 -8.95 -4.56
N THR A 277 -10.36 -10.15 -4.24
CA THR A 277 -11.81 -10.39 -4.15
C THR A 277 -12.47 -9.53 -3.08
N TYR A 278 -11.86 -9.41 -1.89
CA TYR A 278 -12.34 -8.49 -0.87
C TYR A 278 -12.31 -7.04 -1.36
N PHE A 279 -11.20 -6.60 -1.94
CA PHE A 279 -11.02 -5.22 -2.42
C PHE A 279 -12.12 -4.81 -3.40
N GLU A 280 -12.37 -5.63 -4.43
CA GLU A 280 -13.37 -5.35 -5.47
C GLU A 280 -14.82 -5.42 -4.93
N VAL A 281 -15.07 -6.17 -3.85
CA VAL A 281 -16.40 -6.27 -3.24
C VAL A 281 -16.65 -5.11 -2.27
N ALA A 282 -15.68 -4.79 -1.42
CA ALA A 282 -15.85 -3.82 -0.34
C ALA A 282 -15.61 -2.37 -0.80
N GLY A 283 -14.74 -2.15 -1.80
CA GLY A 283 -14.35 -0.83 -2.31
C GLY A 283 -15.52 0.11 -2.59
N PRO A 284 -16.56 -0.32 -3.34
CA PRO A 284 -17.72 0.53 -3.64
C PRO A 284 -18.45 1.04 -2.39
N SER A 285 -18.51 0.25 -1.32
CA SER A 285 -19.13 0.69 -0.07
C SER A 285 -18.36 1.83 0.60
N ALA A 286 -17.02 1.78 0.58
CA ALA A 286 -16.16 2.84 1.07
C ALA A 286 -16.27 4.11 0.20
N TYR A 287 -16.20 3.96 -1.12
CA TYR A 287 -16.30 5.08 -2.06
C TYR A 287 -17.65 5.81 -1.99
N ARG A 288 -18.76 5.10 -1.70
CA ARG A 288 -20.06 5.73 -1.45
C ARG A 288 -20.03 6.69 -0.25
N ASN A 289 -19.22 6.41 0.78
CA ASN A 289 -19.06 7.33 1.92
C ASN A 289 -18.31 8.61 1.50
N TYR A 290 -17.24 8.47 0.71
CA TYR A 290 -16.48 9.62 0.19
C TYR A 290 -17.31 10.47 -0.77
N LEU A 291 -18.06 9.83 -1.67
CA LEU A 291 -18.98 10.51 -2.58
C LEU A 291 -20.06 11.29 -1.81
N THR A 292 -20.66 10.66 -0.79
CA THR A 292 -21.67 11.33 0.05
C THR A 292 -21.08 12.55 0.77
N ALA A 293 -19.85 12.44 1.29
CA ALA A 293 -19.15 13.55 1.92
C ALA A 293 -18.93 14.70 0.92
N ALA A 294 -18.45 14.39 -0.29
CA ALA A 294 -18.21 15.38 -1.33
C ALA A 294 -19.49 16.11 -1.76
N GLN A 295 -20.60 15.37 -1.91
CA GLN A 295 -21.91 15.95 -2.22
C GLN A 295 -22.42 16.86 -1.09
N ARG A 296 -22.30 16.44 0.17
CA ARG A 296 -22.65 17.28 1.35
C ARG A 296 -21.85 18.58 1.36
N LEU A 297 -20.59 18.52 0.97
CA LEU A 297 -19.67 19.67 0.90
C LEU A 297 -19.85 20.52 -0.38
N ASN A 298 -20.77 20.15 -1.28
CA ASN A 298 -21.01 20.80 -2.57
C ASN A 298 -19.74 20.90 -3.44
N LEU A 299 -18.91 19.85 -3.44
CA LEU A 299 -17.74 19.77 -4.32
C LEU A 299 -18.14 19.56 -5.79
N SER A 300 -17.25 19.88 -6.72
CA SER A 300 -17.51 19.74 -8.15
C SER A 300 -17.49 18.28 -8.62
N ASP A 301 -18.07 18.00 -9.79
CA ASP A 301 -18.04 16.67 -10.41
C ASP A 301 -16.59 16.17 -10.61
N ALA A 302 -15.65 17.08 -10.89
CA ALA A 302 -14.24 16.76 -11.04
C ALA A 302 -13.63 16.25 -9.73
N ALA A 303 -14.00 16.84 -8.59
CA ALA A 303 -13.59 16.40 -7.25
C ALA A 303 -14.22 15.05 -6.83
N MET A 304 -15.22 14.54 -7.55
CA MET A 304 -15.92 13.28 -7.21
C MET A 304 -15.66 12.15 -8.21
N GLY A 305 -15.10 12.47 -9.38
CA GLY A 305 -15.13 11.60 -10.55
C GLY A 305 -14.50 10.22 -10.37
N TYR A 306 -13.44 10.09 -9.56
CA TYR A 306 -12.82 8.79 -9.28
C TYR A 306 -13.75 7.89 -8.44
N TRP A 307 -14.43 8.45 -7.44
CA TRP A 307 -15.37 7.69 -6.60
C TRP A 307 -16.58 7.24 -7.41
N GLU A 308 -17.14 8.13 -8.24
CA GLU A 308 -18.27 7.81 -9.12
C GLU A 308 -17.94 6.73 -10.15
N LEU A 309 -16.70 6.73 -10.65
CA LEU A 309 -16.22 5.73 -11.60
C LEU A 309 -16.22 4.34 -10.96
N HIS A 310 -15.57 4.18 -9.81
CA HIS A 310 -15.49 2.91 -9.10
C HIS A 310 -16.86 2.40 -8.65
N ILE A 311 -17.73 3.28 -8.14
CA ILE A 311 -19.10 2.87 -7.76
C ILE A 311 -19.88 2.31 -8.97
N ARG A 312 -19.63 2.81 -10.19
CA ARG A 312 -20.34 2.40 -11.41
C ARG A 312 -19.76 1.14 -12.05
N GLU A 313 -18.44 0.99 -12.03
CA GLU A 313 -17.74 -0.10 -12.71
C GLU A 313 -17.64 -1.35 -11.80
N ASP A 314 -17.38 -1.17 -10.50
CA ASP A 314 -16.89 -2.25 -9.62
C ASP A 314 -17.97 -3.21 -9.09
N GLU A 315 -19.27 -2.85 -9.15
CA GLU A 315 -20.33 -3.84 -8.82
C GLU A 315 -20.21 -5.10 -9.71
N ARG A 316 -19.65 -4.95 -10.92
CA ARG A 316 -19.34 -6.09 -11.81
C ARG A 316 -18.02 -6.76 -11.45
N HIS A 317 -17.02 -6.02 -10.98
CA HIS A 317 -15.71 -6.56 -10.62
C HIS A 317 -15.81 -7.49 -9.42
N GLY A 318 -16.53 -7.07 -8.36
CA GLY A 318 -16.78 -7.93 -7.21
C GLY A 318 -17.44 -9.26 -7.59
N GLN A 319 -18.43 -9.23 -8.50
CA GLN A 319 -19.06 -10.45 -9.01
C GLN A 319 -18.09 -11.33 -9.81
N TRP A 320 -17.31 -10.75 -10.73
CA TRP A 320 -16.30 -11.50 -11.49
C TRP A 320 -15.23 -12.10 -10.58
N MET A 321 -14.80 -11.37 -9.56
CA MET A 321 -13.83 -11.86 -8.60
C MET A 321 -14.36 -13.04 -7.80
N LEU A 322 -15.65 -13.04 -7.41
CA LEU A 322 -16.23 -14.21 -6.75
C LEU A 322 -16.45 -15.38 -7.73
N ASP A 323 -17.22 -15.17 -8.79
CA ASP A 323 -17.74 -16.24 -9.65
C ASP A 323 -16.72 -16.77 -10.65
N ASP A 324 -15.92 -15.88 -11.24
CA ASP A 324 -15.02 -16.19 -12.34
C ASP A 324 -13.56 -16.37 -11.88
N VAL A 325 -13.23 -15.98 -10.64
CA VAL A 325 -11.88 -16.09 -10.07
C VAL A 325 -11.84 -16.94 -8.80
N ALA A 326 -12.44 -16.51 -7.69
CA ALA A 326 -12.24 -17.11 -6.38
C ALA A 326 -12.87 -18.50 -6.26
N LEU A 327 -14.13 -18.69 -6.68
CA LEU A 327 -14.79 -19.99 -6.65
C LEU A 327 -14.12 -21.02 -7.59
N PRO A 328 -13.76 -20.67 -8.85
CA PRO A 328 -12.96 -21.55 -9.71
C PRO A 328 -11.58 -21.88 -9.13
N LEU A 329 -10.89 -20.92 -8.50
CA LEU A 329 -9.62 -21.21 -7.82
C LEU A 329 -9.79 -22.16 -6.63
N ALA A 330 -10.88 -22.04 -5.87
CA ALA A 330 -11.20 -22.97 -4.79
C ALA A 330 -11.42 -24.40 -5.32
N GLU A 331 -12.00 -24.54 -6.52
CA GLU A 331 -12.16 -25.84 -7.20
C GLU A 331 -10.84 -26.43 -7.70
N LEU A 332 -9.97 -25.60 -8.27
CA LEU A 332 -8.68 -26.04 -8.80
C LEU A 332 -7.70 -26.45 -7.70
N TYR A 333 -7.81 -25.85 -6.52
CA TYR A 333 -6.87 -26.03 -5.41
C TYR A 333 -7.56 -26.43 -4.10
N PRO A 334 -8.32 -27.55 -4.05
CA PRO A 334 -9.18 -27.87 -2.90
C PRO A 334 -8.42 -27.99 -1.58
N ASN A 335 -7.17 -28.47 -1.61
CA ASN A 335 -6.33 -28.62 -0.41
C ASN A 335 -5.68 -27.30 0.06
N ASN A 336 -5.66 -26.26 -0.77
CA ASN A 336 -5.05 -24.96 -0.48
C ASN A 336 -6.05 -23.80 -0.58
N ALA A 337 -7.32 -24.07 -0.85
CA ALA A 337 -8.35 -23.05 -1.09
C ALA A 337 -8.53 -22.12 0.13
N TRP A 338 -8.23 -22.59 1.35
CA TRP A 338 -8.23 -21.78 2.56
C TRP A 338 -7.30 -20.55 2.48
N GLU A 339 -6.29 -20.56 1.60
CA GLU A 339 -5.43 -19.38 1.35
C GLU A 339 -6.22 -18.22 0.71
N LEU A 340 -7.30 -18.49 -0.04
CA LEU A 340 -8.22 -17.45 -0.53
C LEU A 340 -8.90 -16.74 0.65
N LEU A 341 -9.40 -17.51 1.62
CA LEU A 341 -10.00 -16.96 2.83
C LEU A 341 -8.99 -16.17 3.65
N LEU A 342 -7.78 -16.71 3.81
CA LEU A 342 -6.71 -16.01 4.53
C LEU A 342 -6.38 -14.67 3.87
N GLY A 343 -6.22 -14.64 2.54
CA GLY A 343 -5.95 -13.39 1.83
C GLY A 343 -7.08 -12.38 1.92
N TYR A 344 -8.32 -12.85 1.81
CA TYR A 344 -9.52 -12.04 2.00
C TYR A 344 -9.55 -11.40 3.40
N ASP A 345 -9.37 -12.21 4.44
CA ASP A 345 -9.41 -11.75 5.83
C ASP A 345 -8.21 -10.86 6.18
N GLN A 346 -7.03 -11.12 5.60
CA GLN A 346 -5.85 -10.25 5.75
C GLN A 346 -6.10 -8.87 5.14
N GLU A 347 -6.59 -8.79 3.90
CA GLU A 347 -6.88 -7.50 3.25
C GLU A 347 -7.91 -6.70 4.06
N LYS A 348 -8.96 -7.37 4.55
CA LYS A 348 -9.98 -6.76 5.41
C LYS A 348 -9.40 -6.22 6.72
N LEU A 349 -8.73 -7.06 7.50
CA LEU A 349 -8.20 -6.66 8.81
C LEU A 349 -7.16 -5.53 8.69
N MET A 350 -6.30 -5.61 7.67
CA MET A 350 -5.34 -4.55 7.40
C MET A 350 -6.03 -3.26 6.94
N GLY A 351 -7.02 -3.38 6.07
CA GLY A 351 -7.85 -2.28 5.58
C GLY A 351 -8.62 -1.57 6.70
N ASP A 352 -9.19 -2.31 7.64
CA ASP A 352 -9.89 -1.76 8.81
C ASP A 352 -8.93 -0.92 9.68
N ARG A 353 -7.73 -1.45 10.00
CA ARG A 353 -6.69 -0.68 10.73
C ARG A 353 -6.26 0.57 9.97
N ALA A 354 -6.10 0.47 8.64
CA ALA A 354 -5.73 1.60 7.80
C ALA A 354 -6.84 2.66 7.77
N ALA A 355 -8.11 2.27 7.68
CA ALA A 355 -9.25 3.17 7.70
C ALA A 355 -9.34 3.95 9.03
N GLU A 356 -9.13 3.28 10.16
CA GLU A 356 -9.08 3.92 11.48
C GLU A 356 -7.93 4.95 11.57
N ALA A 357 -6.75 4.59 11.08
CA ALA A 357 -5.59 5.48 11.06
C ALA A 357 -5.80 6.71 10.17
N VAL A 358 -6.45 6.53 9.00
CA VAL A 358 -6.84 7.63 8.10
C VAL A 358 -7.83 8.57 8.79
N VAL A 359 -8.91 8.04 9.39
CA VAL A 359 -9.90 8.85 10.13
C VAL A 359 -9.23 9.65 11.26
N LYS A 360 -8.33 9.01 12.02
CA LYS A 360 -7.57 9.68 13.08
C LYS A 360 -6.68 10.81 12.52
N SER A 361 -5.98 10.56 11.41
CA SER A 361 -5.12 11.53 10.74
C SER A 361 -5.92 12.74 10.22
N ILE A 362 -7.09 12.50 9.62
CA ILE A 362 -8.01 13.55 9.17
C ILE A 362 -8.47 14.41 10.36
N ARG A 363 -8.97 13.81 11.45
CA ARG A 363 -9.40 14.55 12.65
C ARG A 363 -8.28 15.41 13.25
N GLN A 364 -7.04 14.93 13.22
CA GLN A 364 -5.88 15.70 13.67
C GLN A 364 -5.60 16.90 12.77
N ALA A 365 -5.68 16.74 11.44
CA ALA A 365 -5.50 17.82 10.49
C ALA A 365 -6.61 18.90 10.58
N GLU A 366 -7.83 18.50 10.96
CA GLU A 366 -8.96 19.42 11.16
C GLU A 366 -8.90 20.19 12.47
N THR A 367 -8.08 19.75 13.44
CA THR A 367 -7.97 20.41 14.73
C THR A 367 -7.09 21.66 14.57
N PRO A 368 -7.62 22.88 14.82
CA PRO A 368 -6.81 24.09 14.71
C PRO A 368 -5.64 24.02 15.68
N VAL A 369 -4.42 24.22 15.18
CA VAL A 369 -3.27 24.46 16.05
C VAL A 369 -3.58 25.74 16.82
N ARG A 370 -3.83 25.63 18.12
CA ARG A 370 -3.95 26.80 18.98
C ARG A 370 -2.61 27.54 18.90
N ALA A 371 -2.58 28.68 18.22
CA ALA A 371 -1.46 29.60 18.28
C ALA A 371 -1.21 29.97 19.75
N GLY A 372 -0.09 29.50 20.29
CA GLY A 372 0.43 29.88 21.60
C GLY A 372 1.37 31.06 21.50
#